data_AF-A0A821R8Q2-F1
#
_entry.id   AF-A0A821R8Q2-F1
#
_cell.length_a   1.000
_cell.length_b   1.000
_cell.length_c   1.000
_cell.angle_alpha   90.00
_cell.angle_beta   90.00
_cell.angle_gamma   90.00
#
_symmetry.space_group_name_H-M   'P 1'
#
loop_
_entity.id
_entity.type
_entity.pdbx_description
1 polymer ?
#
loop_
_entity_poly.entity_id
_entity_poly.type
_entity_poly.pdbx_seq_one_letter_code
_entity_poly.pdbx_strand_id
1 'polypeptide(L)'
;QVLGKQHSAGGTESAAVVTFVKLCKAATYINNKDSNNVLFVMVQSVIGDLKQILFNPLKPFSRGQDKINFDLELMIEFFLACLRLNPHNNEVLKVCLNLSSPAMFHYVLVKALYRIITQKRLAWWPQIDIVYSRAGELRNMFTDTLNKVSQSSTFSTTPLRISGITGVSTLKDILFNPQQLRSQYSQAFKSKTSDRLAYDEGPNNRELLLWIVRLIIVDPYLMLHNPNKLDHETQMSTFELINGLVSLVHDTSMMPDVAHTAMESLLVLHETRHIELWNPEASINTFWSISSQVLFSISQKLVLHQIYEYTSVLRWLREILVLRNAFLFHHKDNAYLGSNIPMAKHAHTKLEIVFFIYLWSIDPEAVKIAMSCFALFAYEADIRFGFDE
;
A
#
# COMPACT_ATOMS: atom_id res chain seq x y z
N GLN A 1 20.79 -6.78 58.93
CA GLN A 1 19.84 -7.06 57.83
C GLN A 1 19.83 -5.90 56.84
N VAL A 2 20.75 -5.86 55.88
CA VAL A 2 20.58 -5.06 54.65
C VAL A 2 21.30 -5.81 53.52
N LEU A 3 20.71 -6.92 53.11
CA LEU A 3 21.10 -7.71 51.95
C LEU A 3 19.80 -8.05 51.23
N GLY A 4 19.70 -7.65 49.96
CA GLY A 4 18.56 -8.03 49.11
C GLY A 4 17.78 -6.85 48.51
N LYS A 5 18.45 -5.92 47.83
CA LYS A 5 17.84 -5.35 46.62
C LYS A 5 18.23 -6.25 45.45
N GLN A 6 17.46 -7.32 45.25
CA GLN A 6 17.46 -8.02 43.97
C GLN A 6 17.17 -6.99 42.88
N HIS A 7 18.16 -6.68 42.05
CA HIS A 7 17.87 -6.15 40.72
C HIS A 7 17.03 -7.19 39.99
N SER A 8 15.90 -6.75 39.44
CA SER A 8 15.08 -7.56 38.53
C SER A 8 15.99 -8.13 37.43
N ALA A 9 16.13 -9.45 37.38
CA ALA A 9 16.97 -10.16 36.41
C ALA A 9 16.61 -9.84 34.95
N GLY A 10 15.39 -9.35 34.68
CA GLY A 10 14.96 -8.93 33.35
C GLY A 10 15.60 -7.62 32.84
N GLY A 11 16.14 -6.77 33.72
CA GLY A 11 16.74 -5.49 33.33
C GLY A 11 18.07 -5.66 32.59
N THR A 12 18.90 -6.61 33.02
CA THR A 12 20.23 -6.88 32.46
C THR A 12 20.15 -7.59 31.11
N GLU A 13 19.23 -8.54 30.94
CA GLU A 13 19.03 -9.25 29.67
C GLU A 13 18.55 -8.30 28.56
N SER A 14 17.56 -7.45 28.87
CA SER A 14 17.08 -6.41 27.96
C SER A 14 18.19 -5.44 27.54
N ALA A 15 19.05 -5.04 28.48
CA ALA A 15 20.18 -4.15 28.17
C ALA A 15 21.23 -4.84 27.28
N ALA A 16 21.47 -6.13 27.48
CA ALA A 16 22.38 -6.93 26.66
C ALA A 16 21.87 -7.03 25.22
N VAL A 17 20.58 -7.33 25.01
CA VAL A 17 19.97 -7.39 23.67
C VAL A 17 20.14 -6.07 22.91
N VAL A 18 19.85 -4.93 23.56
CA VAL A 18 20.06 -3.61 22.95
C VAL A 18 21.52 -3.42 22.54
N THR A 19 22.44 -3.73 23.45
CA THR A 19 23.88 -3.54 23.22
C THR A 19 24.37 -4.39 22.05
N PHE A 20 23.97 -5.67 21.97
CA PHE A 20 24.38 -6.55 20.88
C PHE A 20 23.74 -6.19 19.54
N VAL A 21 22.51 -5.65 19.51
CA VAL A 21 21.94 -5.09 18.27
C VAL A 21 22.73 -3.86 17.82
N LYS A 22 23.14 -2.97 18.73
CA LYS A 22 23.99 -1.83 18.38
C LYS A 22 25.37 -2.28 17.91
N LEU A 23 25.93 -3.35 18.46
CA LEU A 23 27.15 -3.99 17.98
C LEU A 23 26.99 -4.49 16.53
N CYS A 24 25.91 -5.22 16.24
CA CYS A 24 25.60 -5.67 14.87
C CYS A 24 25.45 -4.49 13.92
N LYS A 25 24.73 -3.43 14.33
CA LYS A 25 24.59 -2.20 13.56
C LYS A 25 25.95 -1.54 13.29
N ALA A 26 26.82 -1.42 14.29
CA ALA A 26 28.14 -0.83 14.15
C ALA A 26 28.99 -1.61 13.12
N ALA A 27 28.95 -2.95 13.17
CA ALA A 27 29.65 -3.79 12.20
C ALA A 27 29.20 -3.54 10.74
N THR A 28 27.95 -3.11 10.50
CA THR A 28 27.51 -2.76 9.13
C THR A 28 28.25 -1.56 8.54
N TYR A 29 28.87 -0.71 9.36
CA TYR A 29 29.64 0.47 8.92
C TYR A 29 31.12 0.17 8.68
N ILE A 30 31.54 -1.09 8.87
CA ILE A 30 32.88 -1.55 8.50
C ILE A 30 32.83 -2.11 7.09
N ASN A 31 33.82 -1.76 6.28
CA ASN A 31 33.92 -2.24 4.91
C ASN A 31 34.15 -3.76 4.90
N ASN A 32 33.46 -4.48 4.00
CA ASN A 32 33.57 -5.93 3.87
C ASN A 32 34.98 -6.42 3.46
N LYS A 33 35.85 -5.53 2.97
CA LYS A 33 37.28 -5.83 2.73
C LYS A 33 38.10 -5.98 4.00
N ASP A 34 37.63 -5.47 5.15
CA ASP A 34 38.29 -5.62 6.44
C ASP A 34 37.76 -6.87 7.19
N SER A 35 37.87 -8.03 6.57
CA SER A 35 37.29 -9.29 7.09
C SER A 35 37.87 -9.74 8.43
N ASN A 36 39.05 -9.24 8.81
CA ASN A 36 39.75 -9.58 10.06
C ASN A 36 39.32 -8.71 11.24
N ASN A 37 38.38 -7.78 11.02
CA ASN A 37 37.91 -6.92 12.09
C ASN A 37 37.25 -7.71 13.22
N VAL A 38 37.70 -7.49 14.46
CA VAL A 38 37.22 -8.20 15.66
C VAL A 38 35.70 -8.05 15.86
N LEU A 39 35.10 -6.95 15.39
CA LEU A 39 33.65 -6.76 15.48
C LEU A 39 32.88 -7.84 14.70
N PHE A 40 33.39 -8.33 13.57
CA PHE A 40 32.73 -9.40 12.85
C PHE A 40 32.73 -10.70 13.66
N VAL A 41 33.83 -11.04 14.34
CA VAL A 41 33.91 -12.21 15.21
C VAL A 41 32.90 -12.12 16.36
N MET A 42 32.83 -10.96 17.03
CA MET A 42 31.87 -10.73 18.10
C MET A 42 30.42 -10.83 17.60
N VAL A 43 30.14 -10.27 16.42
CA VAL A 43 28.79 -10.35 15.82
C VAL A 43 28.41 -11.79 15.48
N GLN A 44 29.33 -12.59 14.90
CA GLN A 44 29.05 -14.00 14.61
C GLN A 44 28.70 -14.80 15.87
N SER A 45 29.28 -14.47 17.02
CA SER A 45 28.96 -15.14 18.29
C SER A 45 27.57 -14.81 18.86
N VAL A 46 26.95 -13.69 18.48
CA VAL A 46 25.68 -13.23 19.09
C VAL A 46 24.51 -13.17 18.11
N ILE A 47 24.76 -13.14 16.80
CA ILE A 47 23.72 -12.93 15.79
C ILE A 47 22.68 -14.05 15.78
N GLY A 48 23.09 -15.30 16.04
CA GLY A 48 22.20 -16.45 16.14
C GLY A 48 21.19 -16.30 17.28
N ASP A 49 21.68 -15.99 18.48
CA ASP A 49 20.85 -15.80 19.67
C ASP A 49 19.90 -14.60 19.50
N LEU A 50 20.40 -13.49 18.94
CA LEU A 50 19.57 -12.32 18.67
C LEU A 50 18.42 -12.61 17.70
N LYS A 51 18.63 -13.45 16.67
CA LYS A 51 17.54 -13.89 15.78
C LYS A 51 16.47 -14.64 16.57
N GLN A 52 16.88 -15.57 17.43
CA GLN A 52 15.97 -16.38 18.25
C GLN A 52 15.27 -15.58 19.35
N ILE A 53 15.86 -14.48 19.83
CA ILE A 53 15.25 -13.60 20.83
C ILE A 53 14.27 -12.62 20.17
N LEU A 54 14.70 -11.95 19.09
CA LEU A 54 13.94 -10.85 18.49
C LEU A 54 12.86 -11.32 17.51
N PHE A 55 13.08 -12.43 16.80
CA PHE A 55 12.20 -12.91 15.74
C PHE A 55 11.64 -14.30 16.04
N ASN A 56 11.21 -14.52 17.28
CA ASN A 56 10.51 -15.74 17.70
C ASN A 56 8.98 -15.56 17.59
N PRO A 57 8.30 -16.23 16.65
CA PRO A 57 6.85 -16.10 16.50
C PRO A 57 6.04 -16.61 17.70
N LEU A 58 6.58 -17.58 18.45
CA LEU A 58 5.91 -18.19 19.60
C LEU A 58 6.01 -17.32 20.87
N LYS A 59 7.06 -16.50 20.95
CA LYS A 59 7.29 -15.58 22.07
C LYS A 59 7.86 -14.26 21.53
N PRO A 60 7.00 -13.37 21.01
CA PRO A 60 7.45 -12.09 20.46
C PRO A 60 8.21 -11.27 21.50
N PHE A 61 9.28 -10.63 21.06
CA PHE A 61 10.09 -9.78 21.93
C PHE A 61 9.29 -8.57 22.41
N SER A 62 9.26 -8.36 23.73
CA SER A 62 8.67 -7.17 24.35
C SER A 62 9.37 -6.86 25.67
N ARG A 63 9.69 -5.59 25.89
CA ARG A 63 10.25 -5.05 27.14
C ARG A 63 9.22 -4.28 27.98
N GLY A 64 7.94 -4.42 27.66
CA GLY A 64 6.82 -3.73 28.28
C GLY A 64 6.13 -2.75 27.34
N GLN A 65 4.86 -2.43 27.63
CA GLN A 65 4.00 -1.60 26.78
C GLN A 65 4.60 -0.22 26.48
N ASP A 66 5.20 0.41 27.50
CA ASP A 66 5.83 1.73 27.41
C ASP A 66 7.02 1.76 26.44
N LYS A 67 7.55 0.59 26.05
CA LYS A 67 8.76 0.44 25.22
C LYS A 67 8.48 -0.09 23.82
N ILE A 68 7.21 -0.33 23.45
CA ILE A 68 6.86 -0.98 22.18
C ILE A 68 7.49 -0.31 20.95
N ASN A 69 7.47 1.02 20.87
CA ASN A 69 8.08 1.76 19.76
C ASN A 69 9.61 1.62 19.73
N PHE A 70 10.25 1.56 20.90
CA PHE A 70 11.70 1.34 20.99
C PHE A 70 12.06 -0.11 20.64
N ASP A 71 11.19 -1.07 20.94
CA ASP A 71 11.36 -2.48 20.58
C ASP A 71 11.25 -2.66 19.06
N LEU A 72 10.25 -2.04 18.43
CA LEU A 72 10.09 -2.04 16.99
C LEU A 72 11.30 -1.43 16.28
N GLU A 73 11.79 -0.27 16.72
CA GLU A 73 12.98 0.36 16.14
C GLU A 73 14.23 -0.51 16.34
N LEU A 74 14.38 -1.15 17.49
CA LEU A 74 15.47 -2.09 17.75
C LEU A 74 15.43 -3.28 16.79
N MET A 75 14.25 -3.84 16.57
CA MET A 75 14.05 -4.96 15.63
C MET A 75 14.29 -4.55 14.17
N ILE A 76 13.89 -3.34 13.78
CA ILE A 76 14.21 -2.76 12.45
C ILE A 76 15.72 -2.63 12.28
N GLU A 77 16.43 -2.09 13.28
CA GLU A 77 17.88 -1.98 13.25
C GLU A 77 18.57 -3.34 13.13
N PHE A 78 18.09 -4.35 13.87
CA PHE A 78 18.65 -5.69 13.79
C PHE A 78 18.36 -6.38 12.45
N PHE A 79 17.14 -6.23 11.91
CA PHE A 79 16.79 -6.74 10.58
C PHE A 79 17.71 -6.16 9.50
N LEU A 80 17.91 -4.85 9.52
CA LEU A 80 18.84 -4.16 8.62
C LEU A 80 20.27 -4.67 8.78
N ALA A 81 20.71 -4.91 10.02
CA ALA A 81 22.03 -5.48 10.28
C ALA A 81 22.17 -6.90 9.69
N CYS A 82 21.16 -7.75 9.85
CA CYS A 82 21.16 -9.10 9.27
C CYS A 82 21.35 -9.06 7.75
N LEU A 83 20.56 -8.25 7.03
CA LEU A 83 20.68 -8.14 5.58
C LEU A 83 22.02 -7.52 5.15
N ARG A 84 22.51 -6.49 5.85
CA ARG A 84 23.76 -5.81 5.49
C ARG A 84 25.00 -6.67 5.72
N LEU A 85 24.99 -7.50 6.76
CA LEU A 85 26.12 -8.36 7.11
C LEU A 85 26.12 -9.68 6.33
N ASN A 86 24.95 -10.24 6.07
CA ASN A 86 24.81 -11.50 5.34
C ASN A 86 23.54 -11.50 4.47
N PRO A 87 23.58 -10.87 3.28
CA PRO A 87 22.40 -10.71 2.42
C PRO A 87 21.84 -12.03 1.87
N HIS A 88 22.62 -13.11 1.90
CA HIS A 88 22.16 -14.42 1.43
C HIS A 88 21.43 -15.22 2.53
N ASN A 89 21.62 -14.87 3.80
CA ASN A 89 20.90 -15.49 4.90
C ASN A 89 19.50 -14.87 5.04
N ASN A 90 18.51 -15.60 4.52
CA ASN A 90 17.11 -15.15 4.47
C ASN A 90 16.24 -15.68 5.63
N GLU A 91 16.82 -16.18 6.73
CA GLU A 91 16.04 -16.74 7.85
C GLU A 91 15.05 -15.73 8.44
N VAL A 92 15.55 -14.55 8.84
CA VAL A 92 14.71 -13.49 9.43
C VAL A 92 13.70 -12.97 8.40
N LEU A 93 14.11 -12.82 7.14
CA LEU A 93 13.23 -12.42 6.05
C LEU A 93 12.05 -13.39 5.89
N LYS A 94 12.30 -14.71 5.89
CA LYS A 94 11.26 -15.74 5.81
C LYS A 94 10.30 -15.68 7.00
N VAL A 95 10.81 -15.48 8.21
CA VAL A 95 9.98 -15.32 9.41
C VAL A 95 9.05 -14.12 9.25
N CYS A 96 9.56 -12.98 8.79
CA CYS A 96 8.75 -11.78 8.59
C CYS A 96 7.80 -11.84 7.39
N LEU A 97 8.04 -12.69 6.40
CA LEU A 97 7.16 -12.86 5.24
C LEU A 97 6.02 -13.86 5.48
N ASN A 98 6.18 -14.77 6.45
CA ASN A 98 5.17 -15.76 6.78
C ASN A 98 3.91 -15.11 7.37
N LEU A 99 2.76 -15.21 6.68
CA LEU A 99 1.48 -14.60 7.08
C LEU A 99 0.94 -15.07 8.44
N SER A 100 1.41 -16.20 8.96
CA SER A 100 1.07 -16.68 10.31
C SER A 100 1.89 -16.01 11.42
N SER A 101 2.91 -15.22 11.06
CA SER A 101 3.72 -14.48 12.01
C SER A 101 2.95 -13.29 12.61
N PRO A 102 3.35 -12.83 13.81
CA PRO A 102 2.80 -11.61 14.40
C PRO A 102 2.92 -10.38 13.50
N ALA A 103 1.90 -9.52 13.49
CA ALA A 103 1.84 -8.31 12.65
C ALA A 103 3.04 -7.37 12.85
N MET A 104 3.63 -7.34 14.04
CA MET A 104 4.85 -6.58 14.32
C MET A 104 6.04 -7.01 13.45
N PHE A 105 6.15 -8.28 13.06
CA PHE A 105 7.26 -8.75 12.21
C PHE A 105 7.07 -8.27 10.77
N HIS A 106 5.83 -8.25 10.27
CA HIS A 106 5.48 -7.64 8.98
C HIS A 106 5.81 -6.15 8.98
N TYR A 107 5.45 -5.44 10.04
CA TYR A 107 5.76 -4.02 10.20
C TYR A 107 7.27 -3.75 10.18
N VAL A 108 8.04 -4.53 10.95
CA VAL A 108 9.51 -4.44 10.98
C VAL A 108 10.10 -4.67 9.59
N LEU A 109 9.65 -5.68 8.87
CA LEU A 109 10.10 -5.95 7.50
C LEU A 109 9.84 -4.75 6.59
N VAL A 110 8.59 -4.31 6.48
CA VAL A 110 8.20 -3.26 5.54
C VAL A 110 8.95 -1.95 5.83
N LYS A 111 9.08 -1.57 7.12
CA LYS A 111 9.87 -0.41 7.55
C LYS A 111 11.36 -0.56 7.22
N ALA A 112 11.93 -1.75 7.40
CA ALA A 112 13.32 -2.00 7.07
C ALA A 112 13.56 -1.91 5.56
N LEU A 113 12.70 -2.52 4.72
CA LEU A 113 12.79 -2.42 3.26
C LEU A 113 12.68 -0.96 2.80
N TYR A 114 11.71 -0.21 3.33
CA TYR A 114 11.58 1.22 3.06
C TYR A 114 12.86 1.98 3.39
N ARG A 115 13.50 1.67 4.53
CA ARG A 115 14.78 2.30 4.92
C ARG A 115 15.95 1.87 4.04
N ILE A 116 15.99 0.64 3.52
CA ILE A 116 17.03 0.21 2.56
C ILE A 116 16.98 1.07 1.29
N ILE A 117 15.76 1.38 0.81
CA ILE A 117 15.55 2.14 -0.42
C ILE A 117 15.84 3.64 -0.22
N THR A 118 15.35 4.22 0.88
CA THR A 118 15.34 5.68 1.08
C THR A 118 16.57 6.22 1.80
N GLN A 119 17.31 5.38 2.54
CA GLN A 119 18.50 5.81 3.27
C GLN A 119 19.70 5.98 2.32
N LYS A 120 20.50 7.03 2.54
CA LYS A 120 21.81 7.16 1.89
C LYS A 120 22.68 5.92 2.17
N ARG A 121 23.13 5.27 1.10
CA ARG A 121 23.80 3.98 1.12
C ARG A 121 25.32 4.11 1.18
N LEU A 122 25.98 3.16 1.87
CA LEU A 122 27.41 2.91 1.71
C LEU A 122 27.66 2.00 0.50
N ALA A 123 28.84 2.09 -0.11
CA ALA A 123 29.14 1.36 -1.34
C ALA A 123 29.07 -0.18 -1.18
N TRP A 124 29.33 -0.71 0.01
CA TRP A 124 29.33 -2.15 0.31
C TRP A 124 28.04 -2.68 0.93
N TRP A 125 27.05 -1.84 1.24
CA TRP A 125 25.74 -2.36 1.64
C TRP A 125 25.09 -3.09 0.45
N PRO A 126 24.18 -4.06 0.66
CA PRO A 126 23.41 -4.64 -0.42
C PRO A 126 22.41 -3.64 -1.00
N GLN A 127 21.91 -3.91 -2.21
CA GLN A 127 20.78 -3.20 -2.79
C GLN A 127 19.48 -3.92 -2.41
N ILE A 128 18.33 -3.30 -2.72
CA ILE A 128 17.00 -3.87 -2.43
C ILE A 128 16.66 -5.06 -3.35
N ASP A 129 17.39 -5.19 -4.46
CA ASP A 129 17.24 -6.24 -5.48
C ASP A 129 17.27 -7.67 -4.93
N ILE A 130 18.00 -7.90 -3.85
CA ILE A 130 18.06 -9.19 -3.13
C ILE A 130 16.66 -9.68 -2.66
N VAL A 131 15.69 -8.76 -2.52
CA VAL A 131 14.33 -9.04 -2.05
C VAL A 131 13.35 -9.23 -3.21
N TYR A 132 13.69 -8.87 -4.45
CA TYR A 132 12.75 -8.93 -5.58
C TYR A 132 12.16 -10.32 -5.80
N SER A 133 12.96 -11.39 -5.62
CA SER A 133 12.49 -12.78 -5.67
C SER A 133 11.34 -13.12 -4.69
N ARG A 134 11.07 -12.25 -3.71
CA ARG A 134 10.03 -12.39 -2.67
C ARG A 134 8.78 -11.54 -2.95
N ALA A 135 8.67 -10.92 -4.13
CA ALA A 135 7.56 -10.06 -4.49
C ALA A 135 6.17 -10.73 -4.32
N GLY A 136 6.06 -12.03 -4.61
CA GLY A 136 4.82 -12.79 -4.38
C GLY A 136 4.40 -12.83 -2.92
N GLU A 137 5.35 -13.02 -2.00
CA GLU A 137 5.08 -13.05 -0.56
C GLU A 137 4.69 -11.65 -0.04
N LEU A 138 5.29 -10.58 -0.59
CA LEU A 138 4.90 -9.20 -0.28
C LEU A 138 3.50 -8.84 -0.78
N ARG A 139 3.11 -9.28 -1.98
CA ARG A 139 1.73 -9.13 -2.48
C ARG A 139 0.72 -9.88 -1.61
N ASN A 140 1.05 -11.11 -1.19
CA ASN A 140 0.19 -11.87 -0.28
C ASN A 140 0.01 -11.15 1.06
N MET A 141 1.07 -10.55 1.61
CA MET A 141 1.02 -9.73 2.82
C MET A 141 0.14 -8.49 2.66
N PHE A 142 0.23 -7.80 1.51
CA PHE A 142 -0.66 -6.70 1.18
C PHE A 142 -2.12 -7.14 1.18
N THR A 143 -2.46 -8.21 0.45
CA THR A 143 -3.83 -8.73 0.35
C THR A 143 -4.38 -9.19 1.71
N ASP A 144 -3.59 -9.90 2.51
CA ASP A 144 -3.99 -10.34 3.84
C ASP A 144 -4.24 -9.15 4.79
N THR A 145 -3.33 -8.17 4.79
CA THR A 145 -3.48 -6.96 5.62
C THR A 145 -4.69 -6.14 5.19
N LEU A 146 -4.92 -5.99 3.89
CA LEU A 146 -6.10 -5.33 3.33
C LEU A 146 -7.38 -5.99 3.81
N ASN A 147 -7.48 -7.31 3.69
CA ASN A 147 -8.65 -8.08 4.14
C ASN A 147 -8.92 -7.92 5.63
N LYS A 148 -7.87 -7.96 6.48
CA LYS A 148 -8.00 -7.72 7.92
C LYS A 148 -8.58 -6.33 8.21
N VAL A 149 -8.08 -5.29 7.55
CA VAL A 149 -8.58 -3.90 7.71
C VAL A 149 -10.04 -3.76 7.23
N SER A 150 -10.38 -4.34 6.08
CA SER A 150 -11.74 -4.29 5.54
C SER A 150 -12.76 -5.01 6.43
N GLN A 151 -12.39 -6.17 7.00
CA GLN A 151 -13.26 -6.91 7.92
C GLN A 151 -13.49 -6.15 9.23
N SER A 152 -12.44 -5.59 9.84
CA SER A 152 -12.58 -4.75 11.05
C SER A 152 -13.50 -3.54 10.84
N SER A 153 -13.56 -3.03 9.61
CA SER A 153 -14.46 -1.93 9.22
C SER A 153 -15.92 -2.40 9.16
N THR A 154 -16.17 -3.64 8.76
CA THR A 154 -17.51 -4.24 8.60
C THR A 154 -18.17 -4.59 9.95
N PHE A 155 -17.40 -5.06 10.94
CA PHE A 155 -17.92 -5.32 12.29
C PHE A 155 -18.28 -4.04 13.07
N SER A 156 -17.92 -2.87 12.55
CA SER A 156 -18.32 -1.59 13.14
C SER A 156 -19.75 -1.17 12.79
N THR A 157 -20.36 -1.81 11.79
CA THR A 157 -21.75 -1.63 11.40
C THR A 157 -22.55 -2.86 11.82
N THR A 158 -23.06 -2.88 13.06
CA THR A 158 -24.32 -3.59 13.29
C THR A 158 -25.29 -3.04 12.24
N PRO A 159 -25.91 -3.86 11.38
CA PRO A 159 -26.85 -3.34 10.42
C PRO A 159 -27.95 -2.69 11.25
N LEU A 160 -28.09 -1.37 11.15
CA LEU A 160 -29.32 -0.73 11.56
C LEU A 160 -30.39 -1.46 10.74
N ARG A 161 -31.26 -2.22 11.41
CA ARG A 161 -32.53 -2.64 10.82
C ARG A 161 -33.28 -1.36 10.52
N ILE A 162 -33.04 -0.79 9.34
CA ILE A 162 -33.86 0.29 8.79
C ILE A 162 -35.13 -0.39 8.29
N SER A 163 -36.00 -0.77 9.22
CA SER A 163 -37.40 -1.05 8.88
C SER A 163 -38.02 0.28 8.45
N GLY A 164 -38.04 0.55 7.14
CA GLY A 164 -38.72 1.74 6.62
C GLY A 164 -38.37 2.28 5.23
N ILE A 165 -37.58 1.60 4.38
CA ILE A 165 -37.33 2.11 3.01
C ILE A 165 -38.03 1.22 1.97
N THR A 166 -39.34 1.39 1.86
CA THR A 166 -40.07 1.14 0.61
C THR A 166 -40.22 2.48 -0.10
N GLY A 167 -39.31 2.79 -1.02
CA GLY A 167 -39.35 4.03 -1.79
C GLY A 167 -38.07 4.22 -2.58
N VAL A 168 -38.10 3.85 -3.86
CA VAL A 168 -37.09 4.21 -4.86
C VAL A 168 -37.02 5.74 -4.92
N SER A 169 -35.90 6.34 -4.52
CA SER A 169 -35.66 7.78 -4.67
C SER A 169 -35.15 8.05 -6.09
N THR A 170 -35.96 8.77 -6.85
CA THR A 170 -35.70 9.19 -8.23
C THR A 170 -34.54 10.18 -8.29
N LEU A 171 -33.83 10.27 -9.43
CA LEU A 171 -32.72 11.20 -9.73
C LEU A 171 -32.94 12.67 -9.30
N LYS A 172 -34.20 13.10 -9.15
CA LYS A 172 -34.56 14.44 -8.67
C LYS A 172 -34.21 14.66 -7.19
N ASP A 173 -34.33 13.66 -6.32
CA ASP A 173 -34.06 13.86 -4.88
C ASP A 173 -32.56 13.99 -4.58
N ILE A 174 -31.71 13.36 -5.41
CA ILE A 174 -30.25 13.42 -5.33
C ILE A 174 -29.73 14.80 -5.77
N LEU A 175 -30.36 15.42 -6.77
CA LEU A 175 -29.93 16.69 -7.34
C LEU A 175 -30.34 17.92 -6.52
N PHE A 176 -31.45 17.85 -5.76
CA PHE A 176 -32.05 19.04 -5.15
C PHE A 176 -31.88 19.18 -3.62
N ASN A 177 -31.37 18.19 -2.88
CA ASN A 177 -31.20 18.31 -1.41
C ASN A 177 -29.89 17.68 -0.82
N PRO A 178 -28.69 18.09 -1.29
CA PRO A 178 -27.41 17.53 -0.80
C PRO A 178 -27.12 17.83 0.68
N GLN A 179 -27.76 18.84 1.27
CA GLN A 179 -27.52 19.26 2.66
C GLN A 179 -28.21 18.37 3.70
N GLN A 180 -29.35 17.75 3.37
CA GLN A 180 -30.07 16.85 4.31
C GLN A 180 -29.37 15.50 4.48
N LEU A 181 -28.75 14.95 3.42
CA LEU A 181 -27.87 13.78 3.58
C LEU A 181 -26.64 14.13 4.44
N ARG A 182 -26.00 15.27 4.17
CA ARG A 182 -24.76 15.70 4.86
C ARG A 182 -24.92 15.79 6.39
N SER A 183 -26.08 16.24 6.88
CA SER A 183 -26.36 16.36 8.32
C SER A 183 -26.67 15.01 8.99
N GLN A 184 -27.41 14.12 8.32
CA GLN A 184 -27.72 12.79 8.85
C GLN A 184 -26.48 11.90 8.96
N TYR A 185 -25.58 11.93 7.97
CA TYR A 185 -24.31 11.19 8.04
C TYR A 185 -23.34 11.80 9.07
N SER A 186 -23.24 13.13 9.17
CA SER A 186 -22.33 13.79 10.13
C SER A 186 -22.69 13.54 11.60
N GLN A 187 -23.97 13.36 11.94
CA GLN A 187 -24.40 13.13 13.32
C GLN A 187 -24.16 11.68 13.79
N ALA A 188 -24.21 10.70 12.88
CA ALA A 188 -23.88 9.30 13.20
C ALA A 188 -22.38 9.10 13.54
N PHE A 189 -21.50 9.96 13.02
CA PHE A 189 -20.04 9.84 13.18
C PHE A 189 -19.45 10.52 14.42
N LYS A 190 -20.14 11.52 15.01
CA LYS A 190 -19.62 12.23 16.21
C LYS A 190 -19.76 11.43 17.51
N SER A 191 -20.57 10.37 17.53
CA SER A 191 -20.93 9.65 18.75
C SER A 191 -19.96 8.52 19.15
N LYS A 192 -18.97 8.13 18.34
CA LYS A 192 -18.20 6.89 18.58
C LYS A 192 -16.68 6.99 18.54
N THR A 193 -16.12 8.19 18.33
CA THR A 193 -14.66 8.37 18.25
C THR A 193 -13.97 8.28 19.63
N SER A 194 -14.71 8.40 20.73
CA SER A 194 -14.15 8.41 22.10
C SER A 194 -13.99 7.03 22.75
N ASP A 195 -14.66 5.99 22.26
CA ASP A 195 -14.83 4.73 23.02
C ASP A 195 -13.97 3.54 22.54
N ARG A 196 -13.04 3.73 21.59
CA ARG A 196 -12.30 2.62 20.96
C ARG A 196 -10.78 2.65 21.10
N LEU A 197 -10.25 3.42 22.06
CA LEU A 197 -8.82 3.38 22.41
C LEU A 197 -8.43 2.19 23.31
N ALA A 198 -9.19 1.11 23.33
CA ALA A 198 -8.92 -0.04 24.19
C ALA A 198 -8.89 -1.34 23.36
N TYR A 199 -7.77 -2.06 23.46
CA TYR A 199 -7.48 -3.39 22.92
C TYR A 199 -7.09 -3.50 21.43
N ASP A 200 -5.85 -3.12 21.10
CA ASP A 200 -4.91 -4.05 20.44
C ASP A 200 -3.46 -3.52 20.57
N GLU A 201 -2.58 -4.32 21.20
CA GLU A 201 -1.18 -4.01 21.48
C GLU A 201 -0.29 -4.37 20.27
N GLY A 202 0.23 -3.37 19.54
CA GLY A 202 1.09 -3.55 18.36
C GLY A 202 0.82 -2.48 17.27
N PRO A 203 1.66 -2.36 16.22
CA PRO A 203 1.31 -1.53 15.07
C PRO A 203 0.01 -2.08 14.47
N ASN A 204 -1.05 -1.28 14.52
CA ASN A 204 -2.36 -1.67 14.01
C ASN A 204 -2.25 -2.04 12.53
N ASN A 205 -3.01 -3.05 12.05
CA ASN A 205 -3.05 -3.45 10.64
C ASN A 205 -3.24 -2.27 9.67
N ARG A 206 -3.88 -1.17 10.10
CA ARG A 206 -3.97 0.08 9.34
C ARG A 206 -2.62 0.75 9.09
N GLU A 207 -1.77 0.80 10.12
CA GLU A 207 -0.42 1.37 10.01
C GLU A 207 0.48 0.46 9.18
N LEU A 208 0.37 -0.87 9.36
CA LEU A 208 1.06 -1.83 8.50
C LEU A 208 0.66 -1.63 7.03
N LEU A 209 -0.64 -1.53 6.75
CA LEU A 209 -1.15 -1.29 5.40
C LEU A 209 -0.57 0.00 4.82
N LEU A 210 -0.59 1.09 5.58
CA LEU A 210 0.01 2.38 5.16
C LEU A 210 1.47 2.20 4.73
N TRP A 211 2.29 1.52 5.54
CA TRP A 211 3.70 1.31 5.21
C TRP A 211 3.90 0.37 4.02
N ILE A 212 3.03 -0.64 3.84
CA ILE A 212 3.07 -1.50 2.65
C ILE A 212 2.81 -0.65 1.41
N VAL A 213 1.79 0.21 1.42
CA VAL A 213 1.49 1.09 0.27
C VAL A 213 2.64 2.09 0.01
N ARG A 214 3.25 2.65 1.06
CA ARG A 214 4.45 3.50 0.92
C ARG A 214 5.63 2.78 0.29
N LEU A 215 5.79 1.48 0.55
CA LEU A 215 6.84 0.69 -0.07
C LEU A 215 6.66 0.60 -1.60
N ILE A 216 5.41 0.49 -2.06
CA ILE A 216 5.06 0.50 -3.49
C ILE A 216 5.48 1.82 -4.15
N ILE A 217 5.26 2.95 -3.49
CA ILE A 217 5.61 4.28 -4.02
C ILE A 217 7.12 4.38 -4.26
N VAL A 218 7.94 3.94 -3.31
CA VAL A 218 9.40 4.12 -3.38
C VAL A 218 10.10 3.09 -4.27
N ASP A 219 9.55 1.88 -4.42
CA ASP A 219 10.04 0.86 -5.35
C ASP A 219 8.90 -0.09 -5.79
N PRO A 220 8.20 0.22 -6.90
CA PRO A 220 7.12 -0.61 -7.43
C PRO A 220 7.56 -2.01 -7.83
N TYR A 221 8.85 -2.21 -8.13
CA TYR A 221 9.37 -3.49 -8.58
C TYR A 221 9.24 -4.57 -7.49
N LEU A 222 9.26 -4.18 -6.21
CA LEU A 222 8.98 -5.08 -5.09
C LEU A 222 7.60 -5.74 -5.15
N MET A 223 6.64 -5.14 -5.85
CA MET A 223 5.29 -5.69 -6.02
C MET A 223 5.00 -6.15 -7.44
N LEU A 224 5.73 -5.66 -8.46
CA LEU A 224 5.50 -6.03 -9.86
C LEU A 224 6.39 -7.19 -10.34
N HIS A 225 7.48 -7.52 -9.64
CA HIS A 225 8.36 -8.61 -10.05
C HIS A 225 7.64 -9.97 -10.03
N ASN A 226 7.67 -10.67 -11.17
CA ASN A 226 7.03 -11.96 -11.42
C ASN A 226 7.90 -12.84 -12.31
N PRO A 227 9.09 -13.26 -11.84
CA PRO A 227 10.01 -14.04 -12.66
C PRO A 227 9.43 -15.44 -12.89
N ASN A 228 9.51 -15.93 -14.12
CA ASN A 228 9.16 -17.30 -14.51
C ASN A 228 7.67 -17.68 -14.31
N LYS A 229 6.78 -16.70 -14.18
CA LYS A 229 5.33 -16.94 -14.20
C LYS A 229 4.79 -16.94 -15.62
N LEU A 230 3.70 -17.68 -15.85
CA LEU A 230 2.97 -17.63 -17.11
C LEU A 230 2.32 -16.25 -17.28
N ASP A 231 2.20 -15.79 -18.53
CA ASP A 231 1.59 -14.50 -18.92
C ASP A 231 0.31 -14.16 -18.14
N HIS A 232 -0.66 -15.08 -18.15
CA HIS A 232 -1.93 -14.89 -17.46
C HIS A 232 -1.80 -14.77 -15.93
N GLU A 233 -0.88 -15.50 -15.29
CA GLU A 233 -0.64 -15.41 -13.85
C GLU A 233 0.02 -14.07 -13.47
N THR A 234 0.93 -13.60 -14.32
CA THR A 234 1.56 -12.28 -14.17
C THR A 234 0.48 -11.20 -14.22
N GLN A 235 -0.36 -11.21 -15.26
CA GLN A 235 -1.48 -10.28 -15.40
C GLN A 235 -2.42 -10.34 -14.19
N MET A 236 -2.83 -11.54 -13.75
CA MET A 236 -3.73 -11.69 -12.59
C MET A 236 -3.12 -11.11 -11.31
N SER A 237 -1.84 -11.36 -11.06
CA SER A 237 -1.17 -10.84 -9.85
C SER A 237 -1.11 -9.30 -9.83
N THR A 238 -0.88 -8.68 -10.98
CA THR A 238 -0.88 -7.22 -11.12
C THR A 238 -2.30 -6.65 -11.01
N PHE A 239 -3.29 -7.35 -11.60
CA PHE A 239 -4.71 -6.98 -11.51
C PHE A 239 -5.20 -6.99 -10.06
N GLU A 240 -4.90 -8.04 -9.29
CA GLU A 240 -5.29 -8.16 -7.88
C GLU A 240 -4.66 -7.04 -7.02
N LEU A 241 -3.36 -6.79 -7.20
CA LEU A 241 -2.65 -5.72 -6.51
C LEU A 241 -3.30 -4.34 -6.76
N ILE A 242 -3.50 -4.00 -8.03
CA ILE A 242 -4.04 -2.69 -8.42
C ILE A 242 -5.48 -2.54 -7.96
N ASN A 243 -6.32 -3.58 -8.09
CA ASN A 243 -7.69 -3.52 -7.55
C ASN A 243 -7.73 -3.41 -6.03
N GLY A 244 -6.81 -4.06 -5.31
CA GLY A 244 -6.66 -3.89 -3.88
C GLY A 244 -6.35 -2.43 -3.51
N LEU A 245 -5.47 -1.76 -4.26
CA LEU A 245 -5.18 -0.33 -4.05
C LEU A 245 -6.37 0.56 -4.41
N VAL A 246 -7.08 0.30 -5.51
CA VAL A 246 -8.29 1.02 -5.89
C VAL A 246 -9.38 0.90 -4.82
N SER A 247 -9.45 -0.25 -4.15
CA SER A 247 -10.37 -0.45 -3.03
C SER A 247 -10.10 0.50 -1.86
N LEU A 248 -8.89 1.06 -1.72
CA LEU A 248 -8.56 1.99 -0.63
C LEU A 248 -8.87 3.45 -0.95
N VAL A 249 -9.00 3.82 -2.23
CA VAL A 249 -9.16 5.23 -2.68
C VAL A 249 -10.43 5.89 -2.13
N HIS A 250 -11.50 5.12 -1.93
CA HIS A 250 -12.79 5.68 -1.50
C HIS A 250 -12.94 5.93 0.01
N ASP A 251 -12.08 5.33 0.85
CA ASP A 251 -12.18 5.41 2.32
C ASP A 251 -11.55 6.69 2.90
N THR A 252 -11.66 7.81 2.18
CA THR A 252 -11.01 9.09 2.55
C THR A 252 -11.50 9.67 3.88
N SER A 253 -12.70 9.28 4.34
CA SER A 253 -13.25 9.71 5.63
C SER A 253 -12.66 8.95 6.83
N MET A 254 -12.45 7.64 6.70
CA MET A 254 -12.06 6.77 7.82
C MET A 254 -10.55 6.55 7.93
N MET A 255 -9.84 6.53 6.79
CA MET A 255 -8.40 6.32 6.72
C MET A 255 -7.77 7.24 5.66
N PRO A 256 -7.82 8.57 5.85
CA PRO A 256 -7.35 9.52 4.85
C PRO A 256 -5.90 9.27 4.43
N ASP A 257 -4.99 9.02 5.36
CA ASP A 257 -3.58 8.78 5.03
C ASP A 257 -3.39 7.56 4.12
N VAL A 258 -4.12 6.47 4.38
CA VAL A 258 -4.06 5.24 3.57
C VAL A 258 -4.66 5.49 2.19
N ALA A 259 -5.81 6.16 2.11
CA ALA A 259 -6.46 6.49 0.85
C ALA A 259 -5.57 7.38 -0.04
N HIS A 260 -5.00 8.45 0.51
CA HIS A 260 -4.11 9.35 -0.22
C HIS A 260 -2.82 8.63 -0.66
N THR A 261 -2.22 7.80 0.21
CA THR A 261 -1.04 7.01 -0.16
C THR A 261 -1.39 5.98 -1.26
N ALA A 262 -2.59 5.38 -1.24
CA ALA A 262 -3.04 4.48 -2.30
C ALA A 262 -3.29 5.20 -3.63
N MET A 263 -3.81 6.43 -3.59
CA MET A 263 -3.92 7.30 -4.76
C MET A 263 -2.54 7.59 -5.36
N GLU A 264 -1.56 7.96 -4.54
CA GLU A 264 -0.18 8.21 -4.96
C GLU A 264 0.49 6.96 -5.52
N SER A 265 0.33 5.79 -4.88
CA SER A 265 0.91 4.54 -5.39
C SER A 265 0.30 4.12 -6.72
N LEU A 266 -1.00 4.35 -6.92
CA LEU A 266 -1.66 4.12 -8.22
C LEU A 266 -1.11 5.05 -9.29
N LEU A 267 -0.81 6.32 -8.98
CA LEU A 267 -0.15 7.23 -9.93
C LEU A 267 1.24 6.71 -10.32
N VAL A 268 2.06 6.33 -9.33
CA VAL A 268 3.40 5.76 -9.60
C VAL A 268 3.28 4.50 -10.47
N LEU A 269 2.36 3.59 -10.15
CA LEU A 269 2.14 2.36 -10.92
C LEU A 269 1.65 2.61 -12.36
N HIS A 270 1.00 3.75 -12.61
CA HIS A 270 0.52 4.17 -13.94
C HIS A 270 1.54 4.98 -14.74
N GLU A 271 2.76 5.21 -14.25
CA GLU A 271 3.84 5.74 -15.08
C GLU A 271 4.18 4.74 -16.21
N THR A 272 4.51 5.24 -17.40
CA THR A 272 4.79 4.41 -18.60
C THR A 272 5.77 3.26 -18.30
N ARG A 273 6.89 3.56 -17.64
CA ARG A 273 7.92 2.58 -17.26
C ARG A 273 7.42 1.46 -16.35
N HIS A 274 6.39 1.70 -15.55
CA HIS A 274 5.84 0.71 -14.62
C HIS A 274 4.70 -0.07 -15.25
N ILE A 275 3.90 0.54 -16.13
CA ILE A 275 2.89 -0.17 -16.92
C ILE A 275 3.56 -1.26 -17.77
N GLU A 276 4.72 -0.98 -18.33
CA GLU A 276 5.52 -1.98 -19.08
C GLU A 276 5.91 -3.20 -18.22
N LEU A 277 6.00 -3.04 -16.90
CA LEU A 277 6.28 -4.12 -15.96
C LEU A 277 5.02 -4.86 -15.50
N TRP A 278 3.82 -4.36 -15.77
CA TRP A 278 2.57 -5.02 -15.35
C TRP A 278 2.44 -6.41 -15.95
N ASN A 279 2.85 -6.52 -17.22
CA ASN A 279 3.03 -7.75 -17.96
C ASN A 279 3.94 -7.48 -19.17
N PRO A 280 5.24 -7.82 -19.10
CA PRO A 280 6.18 -7.52 -20.18
C PRO A 280 5.86 -8.21 -21.51
N GLU A 281 5.16 -9.34 -21.50
CA GLU A 281 4.81 -10.08 -22.73
C GLU A 281 3.60 -9.48 -23.45
N ALA A 282 2.70 -8.80 -22.72
CA ALA A 282 1.46 -8.24 -23.27
C ALA A 282 1.06 -6.91 -22.58
N SER A 283 1.98 -5.94 -22.53
CA SER A 283 1.82 -4.69 -21.78
C SER A 283 0.60 -3.87 -22.21
N ILE A 284 0.35 -3.73 -23.53
CA ILE A 284 -0.78 -2.97 -24.08
C ILE A 284 -2.13 -3.60 -23.73
N ASN A 285 -2.29 -4.92 -23.94
CA ASN A 285 -3.52 -5.64 -23.61
C ASN A 285 -3.79 -5.59 -22.09
N THR A 286 -2.74 -5.77 -21.30
CA THR A 286 -2.80 -5.70 -19.84
C THR A 286 -3.16 -4.30 -19.35
N PHE A 287 -2.59 -3.25 -19.97
CA PHE A 287 -2.95 -1.85 -19.71
C PHE A 287 -4.44 -1.61 -19.91
N TRP A 288 -5.00 -2.00 -21.06
CA TRP A 288 -6.43 -1.81 -21.34
C TRP A 288 -7.30 -2.57 -20.34
N SER A 289 -6.93 -3.79 -19.97
CA SER A 289 -7.67 -4.56 -18.97
C SER A 289 -7.64 -3.90 -17.59
N ILE A 290 -6.44 -3.65 -17.04
CA ILE A 290 -6.26 -3.22 -15.66
C ILE A 290 -6.64 -1.75 -15.48
N SER A 291 -6.15 -0.88 -16.35
CA SER A 291 -6.33 0.56 -16.16
C SER A 291 -7.78 0.99 -16.49
N SER A 292 -8.48 0.31 -17.41
CA SER A 292 -9.93 0.53 -17.56
C SER A 292 -10.73 0.04 -16.35
N GLN A 293 -10.32 -1.05 -15.69
CA GLN A 293 -10.95 -1.50 -14.44
C GLN A 293 -10.80 -0.44 -13.34
N VAL A 294 -9.61 0.17 -13.19
CA VAL A 294 -9.36 1.28 -12.25
C VAL A 294 -10.34 2.43 -12.50
N LEU A 295 -10.44 2.89 -13.75
CA LEU A 295 -11.34 3.97 -14.15
C LEU A 295 -12.80 3.61 -13.88
N PHE A 296 -13.24 2.41 -14.23
CA PHE A 296 -14.61 1.94 -14.00
C PHE A 296 -14.96 1.93 -12.52
N SER A 297 -14.12 1.33 -11.66
CA SER A 297 -14.38 1.19 -10.23
C SER A 297 -14.54 2.52 -9.52
N ILE A 298 -13.67 3.50 -9.81
CA ILE A 298 -13.78 4.84 -9.19
C ILE A 298 -14.93 5.63 -9.79
N SER A 299 -15.13 5.56 -11.11
CA SER A 299 -16.25 6.23 -11.77
C SER A 299 -17.59 5.74 -11.23
N GLN A 300 -17.74 4.43 -10.98
CA GLN A 300 -18.95 3.87 -10.39
C GLN A 300 -19.25 4.47 -9.02
N LYS A 301 -18.25 4.60 -8.14
CA LYS A 301 -18.42 5.20 -6.81
C LYS A 301 -18.74 6.70 -6.88
N LEU A 302 -18.15 7.43 -7.83
CA LEU A 302 -18.44 8.83 -8.09
C LEU A 302 -19.88 9.04 -8.57
N VAL A 303 -20.37 8.23 -9.53
CA VAL A 303 -21.77 8.28 -9.99
C VAL A 303 -22.76 8.00 -8.86
N LEU A 304 -22.41 7.09 -7.95
CA LEU A 304 -23.25 6.75 -6.79
C LEU A 304 -23.09 7.72 -5.61
N HIS A 305 -22.29 8.79 -5.76
CA HIS A 305 -21.96 9.75 -4.71
C HIS A 305 -21.44 9.09 -3.41
N GLN A 306 -20.72 7.97 -3.54
CA GLN A 306 -20.15 7.21 -2.43
C GLN A 306 -18.79 7.75 -1.95
N ILE A 307 -18.31 8.84 -2.55
CA ILE A 307 -17.03 9.48 -2.22
C ILE A 307 -17.32 10.86 -1.65
N TYR A 308 -17.02 11.04 -0.36
CA TYR A 308 -17.26 12.31 0.34
C TYR A 308 -16.33 13.43 -0.16
N GLU A 309 -15.03 13.16 -0.23
CA GLU A 309 -14.01 14.08 -0.78
C GLU A 309 -13.85 13.93 -2.30
N TYR A 310 -14.98 14.02 -3.02
CA TYR A 310 -15.01 13.76 -4.46
C TYR A 310 -14.09 14.69 -5.26
N THR A 311 -13.87 15.95 -4.85
CA THR A 311 -12.99 16.90 -5.57
C THR A 311 -11.54 16.40 -5.59
N SER A 312 -11.03 15.85 -4.48
CA SER A 312 -9.69 15.26 -4.41
C SER A 312 -9.57 14.02 -5.29
N VAL A 313 -10.59 13.15 -5.28
CA VAL A 313 -10.61 11.95 -6.14
C VAL A 313 -10.76 12.30 -7.61
N LEU A 314 -11.54 13.34 -7.98
CA LEU A 314 -11.62 13.83 -9.35
C LEU A 314 -10.28 14.37 -9.84
N ARG A 315 -9.54 15.10 -8.99
CA ARG A 315 -8.19 15.58 -9.32
C ARG A 315 -7.24 14.43 -9.58
N TRP A 316 -7.28 13.38 -8.74
CA TRP A 316 -6.49 12.18 -8.98
C TRP A 316 -6.92 11.42 -10.24
N LEU A 317 -8.22 11.31 -10.51
CA LEU A 317 -8.73 10.69 -11.73
C LEU A 317 -8.20 11.40 -12.98
N ARG A 318 -8.13 12.74 -12.94
CA ARG A 318 -7.49 13.55 -13.98
C ARG A 318 -6.03 13.13 -14.20
N GLU A 319 -5.24 12.99 -13.13
CA GLU A 319 -3.83 12.59 -13.24
C GLU A 319 -3.68 11.16 -13.80
N ILE A 320 -4.57 10.23 -13.42
CA ILE A 320 -4.61 8.89 -14.03
C ILE A 320 -4.84 8.99 -15.54
N LEU A 321 -5.76 9.84 -16.01
CA LEU A 321 -6.00 10.05 -17.44
C LEU A 321 -4.77 10.65 -18.16
N VAL A 322 -4.05 11.57 -17.52
CA VAL A 322 -2.79 12.10 -18.05
C VAL A 322 -1.77 10.98 -18.25
N LEU A 323 -1.58 10.14 -17.24
CA LEU A 323 -0.64 9.01 -17.28
C LEU A 323 -1.03 7.95 -18.32
N ARG A 324 -2.32 7.65 -18.42
CA ARG A 324 -2.87 6.77 -19.47
C ARG A 324 -2.56 7.29 -20.86
N ASN A 325 -2.84 8.57 -21.12
CA ASN A 325 -2.55 9.20 -22.41
C ASN A 325 -1.05 9.23 -22.71
N ALA A 326 -0.20 9.44 -21.70
CA ALA A 326 1.26 9.39 -21.87
C ALA A 326 1.74 7.99 -22.28
N PHE A 327 1.24 6.93 -21.64
CA PHE A 327 1.55 5.55 -22.01
C PHE A 327 1.05 5.20 -23.41
N LEU A 328 -0.19 5.54 -23.74
CA LEU A 328 -0.78 5.28 -25.06
C LEU A 328 -0.08 6.05 -26.16
N PHE A 329 0.31 7.30 -25.93
CA PHE A 329 1.07 8.09 -26.89
C PHE A 329 2.46 7.51 -27.14
N HIS A 330 3.14 7.03 -26.08
CA HIS A 330 4.43 6.33 -26.21
C HIS A 330 4.31 5.05 -27.06
N HIS A 331 3.15 4.38 -27.00
CA HIS A 331 2.85 3.16 -27.74
C HIS A 331 1.81 3.36 -28.84
N LYS A 332 1.76 4.55 -29.45
CA LYS A 332 0.68 4.96 -30.36
C LYS A 332 0.43 3.94 -31.48
N ASP A 333 1.48 3.34 -32.02
CA ASP A 333 1.42 2.37 -33.12
C ASP A 333 0.64 1.10 -32.76
N ASN A 334 0.48 0.81 -31.47
CA ASN A 334 -0.22 -0.35 -30.94
C ASN A 334 -1.39 0.04 -30.03
N ALA A 335 -1.68 1.34 -29.84
CA ALA A 335 -2.64 1.83 -28.85
C ALA A 335 -4.06 1.28 -29.06
N TYR A 336 -4.42 0.91 -30.29
CA TYR A 336 -5.70 0.32 -30.62
C TYR A 336 -5.86 -1.14 -30.17
N LEU A 337 -4.76 -1.88 -30.00
CA LEU A 337 -4.78 -3.30 -29.62
C LEU A 337 -5.39 -3.47 -28.23
N GLY A 338 -6.47 -4.24 -28.13
CA GLY A 338 -7.16 -4.48 -26.85
C GLY A 338 -8.05 -3.32 -26.37
N SER A 339 -8.17 -2.22 -27.11
CA SER A 339 -9.00 -1.07 -26.72
C SER A 339 -10.51 -1.34 -26.76
N ASN A 340 -10.94 -2.38 -27.49
CA ASN A 340 -12.34 -2.75 -27.70
C ASN A 340 -12.91 -3.77 -26.71
N ILE A 341 -12.16 -4.13 -25.65
CA ILE A 341 -12.65 -5.08 -24.64
C ILE A 341 -13.88 -4.54 -23.90
N PRO A 342 -14.80 -5.39 -23.42
CA PRO A 342 -16.03 -4.95 -22.74
C PRO A 342 -15.77 -4.02 -21.55
N MET A 343 -14.71 -4.28 -20.77
CA MET A 343 -14.36 -3.45 -19.61
C MET A 343 -13.98 -2.01 -20.02
N ALA A 344 -13.23 -1.84 -21.10
CA ALA A 344 -12.85 -0.52 -21.60
C ALA A 344 -14.09 0.28 -22.01
N LYS A 345 -15.02 -0.34 -22.73
CA LYS A 345 -16.30 0.28 -23.10
C LYS A 345 -17.11 0.69 -21.87
N HIS A 346 -17.23 -0.18 -20.87
CA HIS A 346 -17.93 0.16 -19.63
C HIS A 346 -17.27 1.31 -18.86
N ALA A 347 -15.94 1.32 -18.80
CA ALA A 347 -15.18 2.39 -18.16
C ALA A 347 -15.40 3.73 -18.87
N HIS A 348 -15.33 3.75 -20.20
CA HIS A 348 -15.57 4.94 -21.02
C HIS A 348 -16.98 5.49 -20.81
N THR A 349 -18.02 4.65 -20.91
CA THR A 349 -19.41 5.08 -20.62
C THR A 349 -19.56 5.65 -19.20
N LYS A 350 -18.91 5.03 -18.20
CA LYS A 350 -18.97 5.54 -16.82
C LYS A 350 -18.24 6.87 -16.64
N LEU A 351 -17.10 7.06 -17.29
CA LEU A 351 -16.36 8.32 -17.26
C LEU A 351 -17.17 9.46 -17.86
N GLU A 352 -17.81 9.24 -19.02
CA GLU A 352 -18.71 10.23 -19.62
C GLU A 352 -19.80 10.66 -18.64
N ILE A 353 -20.48 9.69 -18.01
CA ILE A 353 -21.52 9.99 -17.01
C ILE A 353 -20.95 10.80 -15.84
N VAL A 354 -19.79 10.41 -15.30
CA VAL A 354 -19.13 11.16 -14.21
C VAL A 354 -18.85 12.60 -14.63
N PHE A 355 -18.25 12.80 -15.80
CA PHE A 355 -17.90 14.15 -16.25
C PHE A 355 -19.14 14.99 -16.49
N PHE A 356 -20.20 14.44 -17.08
CA PHE A 356 -21.48 15.14 -17.18
C PHE A 356 -22.08 15.48 -15.81
N ILE A 357 -22.05 14.59 -14.83
CA ILE A 357 -22.54 14.91 -13.47
C ILE A 357 -21.75 16.10 -12.88
N TYR A 358 -20.42 16.09 -12.96
CA TYR A 358 -19.59 17.10 -12.31
C TYR A 358 -19.41 18.40 -13.11
N LEU A 359 -19.69 18.42 -14.41
CA LEU A 359 -19.83 19.66 -15.18
C LEU A 359 -21.01 20.52 -14.68
N TRP A 360 -22.01 19.89 -14.05
CA TRP A 360 -23.17 20.56 -13.45
C TRP A 360 -23.04 20.69 -11.94
N SER A 361 -21.83 20.51 -11.39
CA SER A 361 -21.57 20.70 -9.96
C SER A 361 -21.70 22.18 -9.56
N ILE A 362 -22.17 22.41 -8.33
CA ILE A 362 -22.12 23.74 -7.71
C ILE A 362 -20.71 24.13 -7.23
N ASP A 363 -19.80 23.15 -7.15
CA ASP A 363 -18.38 23.39 -6.84
C ASP A 363 -17.65 23.77 -8.14
N PRO A 364 -17.22 25.04 -8.29
CA PRO A 364 -16.54 25.51 -9.50
C PRO A 364 -15.20 24.81 -9.74
N GLU A 365 -14.56 24.28 -8.70
CA GLU A 365 -13.32 23.52 -8.86
C GLU A 365 -13.60 22.14 -9.46
N ALA A 366 -14.64 21.45 -8.99
CA ALA A 366 -15.08 20.20 -9.60
C ALA A 366 -15.46 20.36 -11.07
N VAL A 367 -16.12 21.47 -11.45
CA VAL A 367 -16.45 21.78 -12.86
C VAL A 367 -15.17 21.90 -13.71
N LYS A 368 -14.17 22.66 -13.25
CA LYS A 368 -12.89 22.81 -13.97
C LYS A 368 -12.15 21.49 -14.13
N ILE A 369 -12.12 20.68 -13.07
CA ILE A 369 -11.48 19.36 -13.12
C ILE A 369 -12.23 18.46 -14.11
N ALA A 370 -13.57 18.42 -14.07
CA ALA A 370 -14.39 17.63 -14.99
C ALA A 370 -14.17 18.04 -16.46
N MET A 371 -14.11 19.34 -16.76
CA MET A 371 -13.77 19.83 -18.10
C MET A 371 -12.39 19.33 -18.55
N SER A 372 -11.39 19.39 -17.67
CA SER A 372 -10.05 18.89 -17.99
C SER A 372 -10.03 17.38 -18.19
N CYS A 373 -10.77 16.60 -17.41
CA CYS A 373 -10.90 15.16 -17.60
C CYS A 373 -11.58 14.83 -18.92
N PHE A 374 -12.62 15.58 -19.30
CA PHE A 374 -13.32 15.39 -20.58
C PHE A 374 -12.39 15.65 -21.78
N ALA A 375 -11.56 16.69 -21.71
CA ALA A 375 -10.56 16.97 -22.73
C ALA A 375 -9.50 15.85 -22.84
N LEU A 376 -9.01 15.33 -21.70
CA LEU A 376 -8.08 14.20 -21.68
C LEU A 376 -8.72 12.92 -22.23
N PHE A 377 -10.00 12.69 -21.95
CA PHE A 377 -10.75 11.55 -22.46
C PHE A 377 -10.94 11.62 -23.98
N ALA A 378 -11.22 12.80 -24.52
CA ALA A 378 -11.25 13.03 -25.97
C ALA A 378 -9.86 12.80 -26.60
N TYR A 379 -8.79 13.30 -25.97
CA TYR A 379 -7.42 13.07 -26.44
C TYR A 379 -7.03 11.59 -26.46
N GLU A 380 -7.50 10.78 -25.50
CA GLU A 380 -7.32 9.30 -25.52
C GLU A 380 -7.95 8.68 -26.77
N ALA A 381 -9.08 9.22 -27.23
CA ALA A 381 -9.71 8.78 -28.48
C ALA A 381 -8.84 9.14 -29.69
N ASP A 382 -8.35 10.38 -29.78
CA ASP A 382 -7.51 10.83 -30.90
C ASP A 382 -6.22 10.00 -31.05
N ILE A 383 -5.57 9.62 -29.94
CA ILE A 383 -4.38 8.75 -29.97
C ILE A 383 -4.69 7.39 -30.63
N ARG A 384 -5.89 6.85 -30.40
CA ARG A 384 -6.30 5.55 -30.95
C ARG A 384 -6.71 5.62 -32.42
N PHE A 385 -7.34 6.73 -32.83
CA PHE A 385 -7.88 6.90 -34.18
C PHE A 385 -6.84 7.23 -35.25
N GLY A 386 -5.60 7.59 -34.88
CA GLY A 386 -4.53 7.91 -35.84
C GLY A 386 -4.08 6.79 -36.79
N PHE A 387 -4.75 5.63 -36.79
CA PHE A 387 -4.45 4.45 -37.62
C PHE A 387 -5.64 3.91 -38.43
N ASP A 388 -6.82 4.55 -38.35
CA ASP A 388 -8.01 4.20 -39.16
C ASP A 388 -8.09 4.98 -40.49
N GLU A 389 -6.99 5.59 -40.97
CA GLU A 389 -6.86 6.19 -42.32
C GLU A 389 -5.96 5.38 -43.27
#